data_AF-A0A6C0HFU4-F1
#
_entry.id   AF-A0A6C0HFU4-F1
#
_cell.length_a   1.000
_cell.length_b   1.000
_cell.length_c   1.000
_cell.angle_alpha   90.00
_cell.angle_beta   90.00
_cell.angle_gamma   90.00
#
_symmetry.space_group_name_H-M   'P 1'
#
loop_
_entity.id
_entity.type
_entity.pdbx_description
1 polymer ?
#
loop_
_entity_poly.entity_id
_entity_poly.type
_entity_poly.pdbx_seq_one_letter_code
_entity_poly.pdbx_strand_id
1 'polypeptide(L)'
;MNKANLIAIACLTGFIGDALLQLGVYTSVGDWGLKSYFKQHGSAESLFIAGGMMTLFYIIYIYALKLPLKWYYLVVYGIVLDYLFRKTMVFKSLEGYYQHLNYFWSAFWGAIPMLIPFVVLKVFEM
;
A
#
# COMPACT_ATOMS: atom_id res chain seq x y z
N MET A 1 -7.42 18.36 9.84
CA MET A 1 -6.95 17.33 8.90
C MET A 1 -7.32 17.67 7.47
N ASN A 2 -6.36 18.25 6.74
CA ASN A 2 -6.53 18.61 5.33
C ASN A 2 -6.54 17.33 4.46
N LYS A 3 -7.70 17.01 3.86
CA LYS A 3 -7.88 15.81 3.02
C LYS A 3 -6.98 15.81 1.78
N ALA A 4 -6.71 16.97 1.20
CA ALA A 4 -5.82 17.08 0.05
C ALA A 4 -4.38 16.74 0.44
N ASN A 5 -3.91 17.24 1.58
CA ASN A 5 -2.60 16.90 2.11
C ASN A 5 -2.48 15.40 2.40
N LEU A 6 -3.52 14.78 2.98
CA LEU A 6 -3.52 13.34 3.25
C LEU A 6 -3.35 12.50 1.97
N ILE A 7 -4.04 12.89 0.90
CA ILE A 7 -3.95 12.20 -0.39
C ILE A 7 -2.57 12.40 -1.01
N ALA A 8 -2.00 13.60 -0.93
CA ALA A 8 -0.65 13.85 -1.41
C ALA A 8 0.39 13.02 -0.64
N ILE A 9 0.26 12.96 0.69
CA ILE A 9 1.11 12.13 1.55
C ILE A 9 0.92 10.64 1.22
N ALA A 10 -0.30 10.19 0.94
CA ALA A 10 -0.55 8.81 0.53
C ALA A 10 0.17 8.46 -0.79
N CYS A 11 0.15 9.36 -1.77
CA CYS A 11 0.92 9.22 -3.01
C CYS A 11 2.41 9.06 -2.74
N LEU A 12 2.98 9.99 -1.95
CA LEU A 12 4.40 9.95 -1.59
C LEU A 12 4.76 8.71 -0.78
N THR A 13 3.88 8.25 0.11
CA THR A 13 4.07 7.04 0.89
C THR A 13 4.14 5.81 -0.01
N GLY A 14 3.24 5.70 -1.00
CA GLY A 14 3.29 4.61 -1.98
C GLY A 14 4.56 4.65 -2.82
N PHE A 15 4.93 5.84 -3.31
CA PHE A 15 6.12 6.03 -4.12
C PHE A 15 7.41 5.69 -3.36
N ILE A 16 7.61 6.27 -2.18
CA ILE A 16 8.80 6.04 -1.35
C ILE A 16 8.82 4.60 -0.83
N GLY A 17 7.66 4.06 -0.44
CA GLY A 17 7.55 2.67 0.01
C GLY A 17 8.01 1.68 -1.05
N ASP A 18 7.59 1.85 -2.30
CA ASP A 18 8.04 1.01 -3.40
C ASP A 18 9.53 1.21 -3.72
N ALA A 19 10.05 2.45 -3.65
CA ALA A 19 11.49 2.70 -3.81
C ALA A 19 12.34 1.94 -2.77
N LEU A 20 11.92 1.95 -1.50
CA LEU A 20 12.58 1.21 -0.42
C LEU A 20 12.47 -0.30 -0.64
N LEU A 21 11.32 -0.77 -1.12
CA LEU A 21 11.09 -2.18 -1.39
C LEU A 21 11.94 -2.67 -2.57
N GLN A 22 12.10 -1.86 -3.62
CA GLN A 22 13.03 -2.12 -4.71
C GLN A 22 14.47 -2.28 -4.18
N LEU A 23 14.94 -1.35 -3.34
CA LEU A 23 16.27 -1.46 -2.71
C LEU A 23 16.44 -2.73 -1.88
N GLY A 24 15.42 -3.12 -1.10
CA GLY A 24 15.40 -4.37 -0.33
C GLY A 24 15.51 -5.62 -1.20
N VAL A 25 14.82 -5.64 -2.35
CA VAL A 25 14.86 -6.76 -3.30
C VAL A 25 16.23 -6.85 -4.01
N TYR A 26 16.87 -5.72 -4.33
CA TYR A 26 18.22 -5.70 -4.91
C TYR A 26 19.31 -6.14 -3.93
N THR A 27 19.08 -6.01 -2.62
CA THR A 27 20.04 -6.36 -1.56
C THR A 27 19.88 -7.79 -1.02
N SER A 28 19.08 -8.63 -1.69
CA SER A 28 18.87 -10.07 -1.39
C SER A 28 17.91 -10.39 -0.25
N VAL A 29 17.13 -9.42 0.25
CA VAL A 29 16.09 -9.69 1.24
C VAL A 29 14.82 -10.14 0.52
N GLY A 30 14.74 -11.43 0.20
CA GLY A 30 13.50 -12.12 -0.19
C GLY A 30 12.96 -11.80 -1.59
N ASP A 31 13.09 -12.75 -2.52
CA ASP A 31 12.37 -12.70 -3.80
C ASP A 31 10.93 -13.21 -3.62
N TRP A 32 10.04 -12.35 -3.14
CA TRP A 32 8.62 -12.68 -2.90
C TRP A 32 7.76 -12.51 -4.17
N GLY A 33 8.32 -12.81 -5.35
CA GLY A 33 7.67 -12.53 -6.66
C GLY A 33 7.78 -11.07 -7.12
N LEU A 34 8.49 -10.25 -6.35
CA LEU A 34 8.67 -8.82 -6.61
C LEU A 34 9.68 -8.56 -7.73
N LYS A 35 10.68 -9.46 -7.94
CA LYS A 35 11.61 -9.32 -9.07
C LYS A 35 10.89 -9.46 -10.41
N SER A 36 9.95 -10.39 -10.54
CA SER A 36 9.12 -10.52 -11.75
C SER A 36 8.27 -9.27 -12.00
N TYR A 37 7.69 -8.70 -10.94
CA TYR A 37 6.91 -7.47 -11.04
C TYR A 37 7.77 -6.29 -11.53
N PHE A 38 8.93 -6.06 -10.92
CA PHE A 38 9.82 -4.98 -11.34
C PHE A 38 10.43 -5.20 -12.71
N LYS A 39 10.65 -6.45 -13.13
CA LYS A 39 11.08 -6.76 -14.50
C LYS A 39 9.98 -6.46 -15.53
N GLN A 40 8.72 -6.66 -15.16
CA GLN A 40 7.58 -6.43 -16.04
C GLN A 40 7.27 -4.94 -16.24
N HIS A 41 7.21 -4.18 -15.15
CA HIS A 41 6.84 -2.76 -15.18
C HIS A 41 8.04 -1.82 -15.23
N GLY A 42 9.23 -2.27 -14.88
CA GLY A 42 10.39 -1.38 -14.73
C GLY A 42 10.35 -0.58 -13.42
N SER A 43 11.53 -0.09 -13.01
CA SER A 43 11.73 0.57 -11.72
C SER A 43 10.94 1.87 -11.58
N ALA A 44 10.94 2.74 -12.60
CA ALA A 44 10.27 4.04 -12.51
C ALA A 44 8.74 3.92 -12.53
N GLU A 45 8.18 3.12 -13.45
CA GLU A 45 6.73 2.94 -13.58
C GLU A 45 6.13 2.27 -12.33
N SER A 46 6.82 1.29 -11.73
CA SER A 46 6.34 0.66 -10.48
C SER A 46 6.19 1.64 -9.32
N LEU A 47 7.06 2.65 -9.21
CA LEU A 47 6.93 3.72 -8.20
C LEU A 47 5.64 4.53 -8.39
N PHE A 48 5.34 4.90 -9.64
CA PHE A 48 4.13 5.64 -9.97
C PHE A 48 2.87 4.79 -9.79
N ILE A 49 2.93 3.49 -10.10
CA ILE A 49 1.84 2.55 -9.82
C ILE A 49 1.57 2.50 -8.31
N ALA A 50 2.61 2.32 -7.48
CA ALA A 50 2.45 2.24 -6.03
C ALA A 50 1.89 3.54 -5.44
N GLY A 51 2.41 4.70 -5.85
CA GLY A 51 1.88 6.01 -5.44
C GLY A 51 0.44 6.23 -5.89
N GLY A 52 0.12 5.86 -7.14
CA GLY A 52 -1.23 5.94 -7.70
C GLY A 52 -2.23 5.03 -6.98
N MET A 53 -1.83 3.81 -6.64
CA MET A 53 -2.67 2.85 -5.91
C MET A 53 -2.98 3.35 -4.49
N MET A 54 -1.98 3.84 -3.75
CA MET A 54 -2.20 4.42 -2.42
C MET A 54 -3.12 5.64 -2.47
N THR A 55 -2.95 6.49 -3.48
CA THR A 55 -3.84 7.63 -3.75
C THR A 55 -5.27 7.17 -3.99
N LEU A 56 -5.46 6.19 -4.87
CA LEU A 56 -6.77 5.63 -5.21
C LEU A 56 -7.46 5.03 -3.97
N PHE A 57 -6.74 4.28 -3.14
CA PHE A 57 -7.30 3.70 -1.91
C PHE A 57 -7.83 4.76 -0.96
N TYR A 58 -7.11 5.86 -0.80
CA TYR A 58 -7.56 6.98 0.02
C TYR A 58 -8.73 7.75 -0.61
N ILE A 59 -8.75 7.90 -1.94
CA ILE A 59 -9.89 8.50 -2.65
C ILE A 59 -11.16 7.65 -2.46
N ILE A 60 -11.07 6.33 -2.64
CA ILE A 60 -12.18 5.40 -2.42
C ILE A 60 -12.66 5.52 -0.96
N TYR A 61 -11.75 5.47 0.00
CA TYR A 61 -12.09 5.57 1.43
C TYR A 61 -12.83 6.86 1.78
N ILE A 62 -12.30 8.01 1.33
CA ILE A 62 -12.78 9.34 1.75
C ILE A 62 -14.01 9.77 0.97
N TYR A 63 -14.01 9.59 -0.36
CA TYR A 63 -15.01 10.18 -1.25
C TYR A 63 -16.08 9.18 -1.68
N ALA A 64 -15.70 7.93 -1.98
CA ALA A 64 -16.67 6.92 -2.39
C ALA A 64 -17.40 6.31 -1.17
N LEU A 65 -16.65 5.84 -0.18
CA LEU A 65 -17.19 5.19 1.02
C LEU A 65 -17.57 6.18 2.13
N LYS A 66 -17.06 7.42 2.06
CA LYS A 66 -17.34 8.49 3.04
C LYS A 66 -17.09 8.08 4.49
N LEU A 67 -16.04 7.28 4.72
CA LEU A 67 -15.70 6.75 6.04
C LEU A 67 -14.98 7.79 6.91
N PRO A 68 -15.14 7.72 8.24
CA PRO A 68 -14.48 8.65 9.16
C PRO A 68 -12.97 8.41 9.20
N LEU A 69 -12.17 9.46 9.24
CA LEU A 69 -10.71 9.35 9.30
C LEU A 69 -10.23 9.06 10.73
N LYS A 70 -10.35 7.80 11.12
CA LYS A 70 -9.88 7.26 12.40
C LYS A 70 -8.97 6.07 12.14
N TRP A 71 -7.90 5.94 12.93
CA TRP A 71 -6.87 4.92 12.74
C TRP A 71 -7.44 3.49 12.61
N TYR A 72 -8.42 3.13 13.46
CA TYR A 72 -8.99 1.78 13.46
C TYR A 72 -9.87 1.50 12.23
N TYR A 73 -10.51 2.52 11.64
CA TYR A 73 -11.23 2.34 10.38
C TYR A 73 -10.26 2.14 9.20
N LEU A 74 -9.12 2.84 9.21
CA LEU A 74 -8.07 2.67 8.20
C LEU A 74 -7.43 1.28 8.28
N VAL A 75 -7.22 0.77 9.50
CA VAL A 75 -6.74 -0.61 9.74
C VAL A 75 -7.72 -1.61 9.16
N VAL A 76 -9.00 -1.54 9.54
CA VAL A 76 -10.03 -2.47 9.04
C VAL A 76 -10.14 -2.38 7.53
N TYR A 77 -10.09 -1.18 6.96
CA TYR A 77 -10.13 -0.97 5.52
C TYR A 77 -8.94 -1.62 4.81
N GLY A 78 -7.71 -1.45 5.32
CA GLY A 78 -6.51 -2.10 4.78
C GLY A 78 -6.59 -3.62 4.83
N ILE A 79 -7.11 -4.19 5.94
CA ILE A 79 -7.32 -5.64 6.08
C ILE A 79 -8.36 -6.14 5.06
N VAL A 80 -9.46 -5.41 4.86
CA VAL A 80 -10.48 -5.78 3.86
C VAL A 80 -9.93 -5.70 2.45
N LEU A 81 -9.17 -4.66 2.12
CA LEU A 81 -8.50 -4.53 0.83
C LEU A 81 -7.52 -5.69 0.59
N ASP A 82 -6.67 -6.02 1.56
CA ASP A 82 -5.76 -7.16 1.48
C ASP A 82 -6.50 -8.48 1.23
N TYR A 83 -7.56 -8.72 2.01
CA TYR A 83 -8.39 -9.91 1.84
C TYR A 83 -9.00 -10.00 0.45
N LEU A 84 -9.54 -8.89 -0.08
CA LEU A 84 -10.08 -8.84 -1.44
C LEU A 84 -8.98 -9.15 -2.46
N PHE A 85 -7.83 -8.49 -2.36
CA PHE A 85 -6.73 -8.63 -3.30
C PHE A 85 -6.18 -10.05 -3.33
N ARG A 86 -6.04 -10.66 -2.16
CA ARG A 86 -5.62 -12.06 -2.02
C ARG A 86 -6.65 -13.04 -2.59
N LYS A 87 -7.94 -12.79 -2.39
CA LYS A 87 -9.01 -13.68 -2.86
C LYS A 87 -9.23 -13.58 -4.37
N THR A 88 -9.22 -12.36 -4.91
CA THR A 88 -9.47 -12.14 -6.33
C THR A 88 -8.21 -12.18 -7.17
N MET A 89 -7.02 -12.18 -6.55
CA MET A 89 -5.72 -12.10 -7.20
C MET A 89 -5.67 -10.99 -8.25
N VAL A 90 -6.11 -9.78 -7.86
CA VAL A 90 -6.13 -8.60 -8.74
C VAL A 90 -4.78 -8.42 -9.43
N PHE A 91 -3.70 -8.63 -8.67
CA PHE A 91 -2.34 -8.64 -9.18
C PHE A 91 -1.78 -10.05 -9.12
N LYS A 92 -1.82 -10.77 -10.24
CA LYS A 92 -1.23 -12.11 -10.36
C LYS A 92 0.27 -12.11 -10.05
N SER A 93 0.96 -11.00 -10.30
CA SER A 93 2.37 -10.82 -9.93
C SER A 93 2.63 -10.95 -8.43
N LEU A 94 1.62 -10.73 -7.57
CA LEU A 94 1.70 -10.87 -6.12
C LEU A 94 1.28 -12.26 -5.62
N GLU A 95 0.99 -13.21 -6.51
CA GLU A 95 0.61 -14.56 -6.13
C GLU A 95 1.69 -15.22 -5.25
N GLY A 96 2.96 -15.08 -5.65
CA GLY A 96 4.09 -15.56 -4.85
C GLY A 96 4.13 -14.95 -3.45
N TYR A 97 3.93 -13.63 -3.34
CA TYR A 97 3.84 -12.92 -2.07
C TYR A 97 2.73 -13.47 -1.17
N TYR A 98 1.52 -13.64 -1.70
CA TYR A 98 0.37 -14.14 -0.94
C TYR A 98 0.47 -15.63 -0.59
N GLN A 99 1.20 -16.43 -1.36
CA GLN A 99 1.47 -17.84 -1.03
C GLN A 99 2.50 -17.98 0.08
N HIS A 100 3.50 -17.08 0.13
CA HIS A 100 4.54 -17.09 1.18
C HIS A 100 4.04 -16.56 2.53
N LEU A 101 3.01 -15.71 2.55
CA LEU A 101 2.47 -15.14 3.78
C LEU A 101 1.16 -15.80 4.22
N ASN A 102 1.05 -16.11 5.51
CA ASN A 102 -0.24 -16.47 6.11
C ASN A 102 -1.20 -15.26 6.11
N TYR A 103 -2.50 -15.48 6.38
CA TYR A 103 -3.50 -14.42 6.36
C TYR A 103 -3.21 -13.29 7.35
N PHE A 104 -2.64 -13.61 8.50
CA PHE A 104 -2.31 -12.61 9.51
C PHE A 104 -1.23 -11.64 9.02
N TRP A 105 -0.10 -12.16 8.52
CA TRP A 105 0.99 -11.32 8.03
C TRP A 105 0.60 -10.50 6.80
N SER A 106 -0.19 -11.08 5.89
CA SER A 106 -0.77 -10.36 4.75
C SER A 106 -1.62 -9.18 5.23
N ALA A 107 -2.56 -9.43 6.14
CA ALA A 107 -3.44 -8.40 6.68
C ALA A 107 -2.67 -7.31 7.45
N PHE A 108 -1.62 -7.70 8.18
CA PHE A 108 -0.72 -6.76 8.86
C PHE A 108 -0.03 -5.82 7.86
N TRP A 109 0.52 -6.37 6.78
CA TRP A 109 1.14 -5.60 5.71
C TRP A 109 0.14 -4.84 4.83
N GLY A 110 -1.14 -5.21 4.83
CA GLY A 110 -2.22 -4.42 4.23
C GLY A 110 -2.65 -3.23 5.12
N ALA A 111 -2.62 -3.40 6.45
CA ALA A 111 -3.02 -2.36 7.40
C ALA A 111 -1.97 -1.25 7.56
N ILE A 112 -0.68 -1.61 7.60
CA ILE A 112 0.41 -0.64 7.84
C ILE A 112 0.44 0.49 6.81
N PRO A 113 0.46 0.23 5.48
CA PRO A 113 0.49 1.28 4.47
C PRO A 113 -0.70 2.22 4.57
N MET A 114 -1.86 1.72 4.99
CA MET A 114 -3.04 2.57 5.21
C MET A 114 -2.90 3.48 6.42
N LEU A 115 -2.09 3.14 7.42
CA LEU A 115 -1.86 3.98 8.60
C LEU A 115 -0.78 5.05 8.40
N ILE A 116 0.26 4.76 7.61
CA ILE A 116 1.43 5.66 7.47
C ILE A 116 1.02 7.08 7.06
N PRO A 117 0.21 7.31 6.00
CA PRO A 117 -0.14 8.68 5.59
C PRO A 117 -0.90 9.44 6.67
N PHE A 118 -1.77 8.74 7.41
CA PHE A 118 -2.53 9.32 8.52
C PHE A 118 -1.61 9.74 9.67
N VAL A 119 -0.66 8.88 10.06
CA VAL A 119 0.32 9.20 11.11
C VAL A 119 1.22 10.36 10.70
N VAL A 120 1.75 10.33 9.47
CA VAL A 120 2.60 11.40 8.93
C VAL A 120 1.88 12.75 8.96
N LEU A 121 0.63 12.79 8.48
CA LEU A 121 -0.15 14.02 8.51
C LEU A 121 -0.40 14.50 9.96
N LYS A 122 -0.67 13.58 10.88
CA LYS A 122 -0.84 13.92 12.31
C LYS A 122 0.42 14.53 12.92
N VAL A 123 1.60 14.01 12.57
CA VAL A 123 2.88 14.56 13.04
C VAL A 123 3.14 15.96 12.47
N PHE A 124 2.78 16.23 11.21
CA PHE A 124 2.93 17.55 10.60
C PHE A 124 1.88 18.58 11.05
N GLU A 125 0.70 18.14 11.52
CA GLU A 125 -0.36 19.02 12.04
C GLU A 125 -0.24 19.27 13.56
N MET A 126 0.74 18.66 14.25
CA MET A 126 1.08 18.92 15.66
C MET A 126 2.00 20.12 15.80
#